data_AF-A0A2V1E4A6-F1
#
_entry.id   AF-A0A2V1E4A6-F1
#
_cell.length_a   1.000
_cell.length_b   1.000
_cell.length_c   1.000
_cell.angle_alpha   90.00
_cell.angle_beta   90.00
_cell.angle_gamma   90.00
#
_symmetry.space_group_name_H-M   'P 1'
#
loop_
_entity.id
_entity.type
_entity.pdbx_description
1 polymer ?
#
loop_
_entity_poly.entity_id
_entity_poly.type
_entity_poly.pdbx_seq_one_letter_code
_entity_poly.pdbx_strand_id
1 'polypeptide(L)'
;MAGGSSNPNARHKATWHIGGWGNPYEGGGAPGKGTVTYALSANRQRPFVGFFTTRTWNSVRRVRNQILYVVPPFIAAYSLMQWAIERNEYLNSKPGRAEFADAEE
;
A
#
# COMPACT_ATOMS: atom_id res chain seq x y z
N MET A 1 -17.33 -4.43 22.32
CA MET A 1 -18.64 -4.48 21.62
C MET A 1 -19.10 -3.04 21.45
N ALA A 2 -19.18 -2.58 20.19
CA ALA A 2 -19.53 -1.20 19.85
C ALA A 2 -21.01 -0.96 20.17
N GLY A 3 -21.27 -0.23 21.26
CA GLY A 3 -22.61 0.24 21.59
C GLY A 3 -22.97 1.37 20.65
N GLY A 4 -23.87 1.09 19.68
CA GLY A 4 -24.46 2.11 18.82
C GLY A 4 -25.21 3.16 19.62
N SER A 5 -25.54 4.28 18.96
CA SER A 5 -26.12 5.52 19.50
C SER A 5 -27.41 5.38 20.35
N SER A 6 -27.97 4.18 20.53
CA SER A 6 -29.17 3.91 21.31
C SER A 6 -28.92 3.69 22.81
N ASN A 7 -27.67 3.55 23.28
CA ASN A 7 -27.38 3.37 24.71
C ASN A 7 -27.11 4.73 25.41
N PRO A 8 -27.98 5.18 26.33
CA PRO A 8 -27.83 6.47 27.02
C PRO A 8 -26.55 6.56 27.87
N ASN A 9 -25.99 5.42 28.31
CA ASN A 9 -24.81 5.31 29.17
C ASN A 9 -23.50 4.99 28.41
N ALA A 10 -23.50 5.06 27.07
CA ALA A 10 -22.28 4.82 26.30
C ALA A 10 -21.25 5.95 26.47
N ARG A 11 -20.01 5.59 26.84
CA ARG A 11 -18.86 6.51 26.94
C ARG A 11 -18.52 7.21 25.62
N HIS A 12 -18.78 6.55 24.48
CA HIS A 12 -18.68 7.10 23.14
C HIS A 12 -19.96 6.78 22.38
N LYS A 13 -20.69 7.80 21.92
CA LYS A 13 -21.99 7.67 21.23
C LYS A 13 -21.88 7.68 19.69
N ALA A 14 -20.67 7.58 19.16
CA ALA A 14 -20.41 7.71 17.72
C ALA A 14 -20.52 6.35 17.01
N THR A 15 -21.53 6.20 16.14
CA THR A 15 -21.65 5.06 15.20
C THR A 15 -20.77 5.26 13.95
N TRP A 16 -20.31 6.50 13.70
CA TRP A 16 -19.51 6.90 12.54
C TRP A 16 -18.14 7.44 12.99
N HIS A 17 -17.08 7.19 12.22
CA HIS A 17 -15.68 7.47 12.63
C HIS A 17 -15.07 8.74 12.04
N ILE A 18 -15.89 9.57 11.39
CA ILE A 18 -15.47 10.81 10.73
C ILE A 18 -16.47 11.91 11.09
N GLY A 19 -15.98 13.03 11.63
CA GLY A 19 -16.81 14.20 11.93
C GLY A 19 -16.90 15.19 10.76
N GLY A 20 -17.78 16.17 10.88
CA GLY A 20 -17.91 17.26 9.93
C GLY A 20 -16.90 18.40 10.15
N TRP A 21 -16.86 19.35 9.21
CA TRP A 21 -16.14 20.61 9.40
C TRP A 21 -16.70 21.35 10.61
N GLY A 22 -15.83 21.88 11.47
CA GLY A 22 -16.23 22.57 12.71
C GLY A 22 -16.57 21.63 13.89
N ASN A 23 -16.88 20.36 13.64
CA ASN A 23 -17.06 19.34 14.69
C ASN A 23 -16.40 18.00 14.33
N PRO A 24 -15.05 17.94 14.29
CA PRO A 24 -14.32 16.71 13.99
C PRO A 24 -14.43 15.65 15.10
N TYR A 25 -14.92 16.03 16.29
CA TYR A 25 -15.05 15.15 17.47
C TYR A 25 -16.27 14.24 17.40
N GLU A 26 -17.26 14.56 16.57
CA GLU A 26 -18.44 13.73 16.32
C GLU A 26 -18.07 12.33 15.81
N GLY A 27 -16.98 12.24 15.04
CA GLY A 27 -16.42 10.98 14.53
C GLY A 27 -15.38 10.32 15.45
N GLY A 28 -15.17 10.82 16.66
CA GLY A 28 -14.16 10.28 17.58
C GLY A 28 -12.76 10.91 17.46
N GLY A 29 -12.63 12.09 16.87
CA GLY A 29 -11.41 12.89 16.99
C GLY A 29 -11.12 13.29 18.45
N ALA A 30 -9.84 13.49 18.80
CA ALA A 30 -9.44 13.95 20.13
C ALA A 30 -9.28 15.50 20.15
N PRO A 31 -9.70 16.19 21.23
CA PRO A 31 -9.56 17.65 21.31
C PRO A 31 -8.10 18.09 21.31
N GLY A 32 -7.72 18.87 20.31
CA GLY A 32 -6.38 19.48 20.20
C GLY A 32 -6.36 20.89 20.79
N LYS A 33 -5.46 21.15 21.73
CA LYS A 33 -5.20 22.50 22.29
C LYS A 33 -3.70 22.80 22.22
N GLY A 34 -3.33 24.02 21.83
CA GLY A 34 -1.94 24.50 21.88
C GLY A 34 -1.06 24.17 20.67
N THR A 35 -1.61 23.61 19.59
CA THR A 35 -0.88 23.46 18.32
C THR A 35 -1.12 24.69 17.45
N VAL A 36 -0.05 25.38 17.04
CA VAL A 36 -0.09 26.52 16.13
C VAL A 36 0.55 26.12 14.81
N THR A 37 -0.19 26.24 13.71
CA THR A 37 0.27 25.87 12.37
C THR A 37 0.53 27.12 11.54
N TYR A 38 1.71 27.22 10.95
CA TYR A 38 2.08 28.30 10.04
C TYR A 38 2.13 27.78 8.60
N ALA A 39 1.66 28.58 7.65
CA ALA A 39 1.71 28.26 6.24
C ALA A 39 2.06 29.50 5.41
N LEU A 40 2.76 29.30 4.29
CA LEU A 40 3.04 30.33 3.29
C LEU A 40 2.10 30.14 2.09
N SER A 41 1.59 31.24 1.53
CA SER A 41 0.80 31.21 0.30
C SER A 41 1.57 30.51 -0.83
N ALA A 42 0.88 29.66 -1.61
CA ALA A 42 1.48 28.89 -2.69
C ALA A 42 2.14 29.79 -3.75
N ASN A 43 1.57 30.97 -4.01
CA ASN A 43 2.11 31.94 -4.96
C ASN A 43 3.45 32.56 -4.51
N ARG A 44 3.81 32.41 -3.23
CA ARG A 44 5.09 32.86 -2.67
C ARG A 44 6.12 31.74 -2.54
N GLN A 45 5.76 30.50 -2.90
CA GLN A 45 6.67 29.37 -2.87
C GLN A 45 7.22 29.10 -4.28
N ARG A 46 8.47 28.66 -4.37
CA ARG A 46 9.05 28.21 -5.64
C ARG A 46 8.54 26.79 -5.95
N PRO A 47 7.85 26.54 -7.07
CA PRO A 47 7.44 25.19 -7.43
C PRO A 47 8.67 24.31 -7.66
N PHE A 48 8.61 23.05 -7.21
CA PHE A 48 9.69 22.05 -7.34
C PHE A 48 11.06 22.42 -6.75
N VAL A 49 11.09 23.30 -5.74
CA VAL A 49 12.33 23.58 -5.02
C VAL A 49 12.96 22.30 -4.46
N GLY A 50 14.26 22.12 -4.75
CA GLY A 50 15.04 20.96 -4.28
C GLY A 50 14.67 19.63 -4.93
N PHE A 51 14.04 19.62 -6.11
CA PHE A 51 13.66 18.38 -6.80
C PHE A 51 14.85 17.44 -7.00
N PHE A 52 15.93 17.91 -7.64
CA PHE A 52 17.11 17.09 -7.94
C PHE A 52 18.09 16.93 -6.77
N THR A 53 18.01 17.79 -5.76
CA THR A 53 18.92 17.76 -4.61
C THR A 53 18.31 17.00 -3.44
N THR A 54 17.31 17.56 -2.74
CA THR A 54 16.81 16.96 -1.50
C THR A 54 15.73 15.91 -1.71
N ARG A 55 14.85 16.11 -2.71
CA ARG A 55 13.67 15.26 -2.90
C ARG A 55 14.02 13.91 -3.54
N THR A 56 14.90 13.88 -4.54
CA THR A 56 15.42 12.65 -5.16
C THR A 56 16.03 11.71 -4.12
N TRP A 57 16.94 12.19 -3.28
CA TRP A 57 17.56 11.35 -2.25
C TRP A 57 16.57 10.88 -1.19
N ASN A 58 15.60 11.72 -0.82
CA ASN A 58 14.53 11.31 0.06
C ASN A 58 13.65 10.21 -0.56
N SER A 59 13.39 10.25 -1.86
CA SER A 59 12.70 9.16 -2.58
C SER A 59 13.51 7.87 -2.57
N VAL A 60 14.82 7.92 -2.88
CA VAL A 60 15.70 6.74 -2.84
C VAL A 60 15.72 6.11 -1.45
N ARG A 61 15.84 6.93 -0.38
CA ARG A 61 15.79 6.44 1.00
C ARG A 61 14.48 5.74 1.34
N ARG A 62 13.34 6.27 0.87
CA ARG A 62 12.02 5.65 1.09
C ARG A 62 11.89 4.33 0.34
N VAL A 63 12.36 4.27 -0.90
CA VAL A 63 12.33 3.06 -1.74
C VAL A 63 13.21 1.97 -1.12
N ARG A 64 14.43 2.32 -0.67
CA ARG A 64 15.34 1.38 0.00
C ARG A 64 14.69 0.65 1.18
N ASN A 65 13.88 1.35 1.97
CA ASN A 65 13.24 0.76 3.14
C ASN A 65 12.10 -0.22 2.79
N GLN A 66 11.62 -0.21 1.54
CA GLN A 66 10.51 -1.06 1.08
C GLN A 66 10.94 -2.13 0.08
N ILE A 67 12.11 -1.97 -0.56
CA ILE A 67 12.63 -2.90 -1.57
C ILE A 67 12.59 -4.36 -1.08
N LEU A 68 12.93 -4.64 0.17
CA LEU A 68 12.97 -6.02 0.68
C LEU A 68 11.59 -6.66 0.86
N TYR A 69 10.51 -5.88 0.95
CA TYR A 69 9.16 -6.42 1.01
C TYR A 69 8.56 -6.63 -0.37
N VAL A 70 9.02 -5.86 -1.35
CA VAL A 70 8.44 -5.81 -2.69
C VAL A 70 9.22 -6.70 -3.66
N VAL A 71 10.55 -6.61 -3.66
CA VAL A 71 11.40 -7.29 -4.66
C VAL A 71 11.39 -8.82 -4.52
N PRO A 72 11.53 -9.43 -3.32
CA PRO A 72 11.52 -10.89 -3.20
C PRO A 72 10.27 -11.59 -3.76
N PRO A 73 9.03 -11.16 -3.44
CA PRO A 73 7.85 -11.81 -4.01
C PRO A 73 7.75 -11.60 -5.53
N PHE A 74 8.19 -10.46 -6.06
CA PHE A 74 8.20 -10.26 -7.52
C PHE A 74 9.22 -11.14 -8.24
N ILE A 75 10.41 -11.32 -7.66
CA ILE A 75 11.41 -12.24 -8.21
C ILE A 75 10.85 -13.67 -8.23
N ALA A 76 10.25 -14.12 -7.11
CA ALA A 76 9.68 -15.45 -7.01
C ALA A 76 8.52 -15.66 -8.00
N ALA A 77 7.63 -14.69 -8.13
CA ALA A 77 6.52 -14.77 -9.08
C ALA A 77 7.02 -14.81 -10.53
N TYR A 78 8.00 -13.99 -10.86
CA TYR A 78 8.57 -13.95 -12.20
C TYR A 78 9.31 -15.25 -12.54
N SER A 79 10.13 -15.78 -11.64
CA SER A 79 10.85 -17.03 -11.88
C SER A 79 9.89 -18.23 -11.99
N LEU A 80 8.86 -18.30 -11.14
CA LEU A 80 7.84 -19.35 -11.22
C LEU A 80 7.07 -19.26 -12.53
N MET A 81 6.73 -18.05 -12.97
CA MET A 81 6.04 -17.85 -14.24
C MET A 81 6.90 -18.27 -15.43
N GLN A 82 8.19 -17.90 -15.45
CA GLN A 82 9.12 -18.33 -16.51
C GLN A 82 9.24 -19.86 -16.54
N TRP A 83 9.45 -20.49 -15.38
CA TRP A 83 9.50 -21.94 -15.27
C TRP A 83 8.20 -22.59 -15.78
N ALA A 84 7.03 -22.04 -15.42
CA ALA A 84 5.74 -22.57 -15.85
C ALA A 84 5.55 -22.48 -17.37
N ILE A 85 6.00 -21.38 -17.99
CA ILE A 85 5.95 -21.19 -19.45
C ILE A 85 6.85 -22.21 -20.15
N GLU A 86 8.12 -22.29 -19.76
CA GLU A 86 9.09 -23.22 -20.36
C GLU A 86 8.62 -24.67 -20.20
N ARG A 87 8.10 -25.02 -19.02
CA ARG A 87 7.57 -26.36 -18.76
C ARG A 87 6.35 -26.68 -19.62
N ASN A 88 5.45 -25.72 -19.80
CA ASN A 88 4.26 -25.90 -20.63
C ASN A 88 4.63 -26.10 -22.11
N GLU A 89 5.53 -25.25 -22.63
CA GLU A 89 6.03 -25.37 -24.01
C GLU A 89 6.73 -26.71 -24.23
N TYR A 90 7.56 -27.14 -23.27
CA TYR A 90 8.25 -28.43 -23.35
C TYR A 90 7.27 -29.61 -23.37
N LEU A 91 6.26 -29.64 -22.49
CA LEU A 91 5.25 -30.70 -22.47
C LEU A 91 4.45 -30.78 -23.78
N ASN A 92 4.19 -29.64 -24.41
CA ASN A 92 3.49 -29.57 -25.70
C ASN A 92 4.42 -29.80 -26.91
N SER A 93 5.73 -29.90 -26.70
CA SER A 93 6.72 -30.18 -27.74
C SER A 93 6.75 -31.66 -28.13
N LYS A 94 7.34 -31.98 -29.29
CA LYS A 94 7.53 -33.37 -29.75
C LYS A 94 8.34 -34.24 -28.78
N PRO A 95 9.51 -33.81 -28.28
CA PRO A 95 10.28 -34.62 -27.31
C PRO A 95 9.53 -34.78 -25.98
N GLY A 96 8.86 -33.74 -25.49
CA GLY A 96 8.07 -33.84 -24.26
C GLY A 96 6.89 -34.81 -24.36
N ARG A 97 6.23 -34.87 -25.53
CA ARG A 97 5.20 -35.89 -25.77
C ARG A 97 5.77 -37.30 -25.82
N ALA A 98 6.97 -37.51 -26.39
CA ALA A 98 7.59 -38.83 -26.45
C ALA A 98 8.05 -39.32 -25.06
N GLU A 99 8.55 -38.43 -24.19
CA GLU A 99 9.00 -38.79 -22.84
C GLU A 99 7.86 -39.04 -21.85
N PHE A 100 6.71 -38.36 -22.02
CA PHE A 100 5.55 -38.50 -21.12
C PHE A 100 4.43 -39.38 -21.69
N ALA A 101 4.52 -39.87 -22.94
CA ALA A 101 3.54 -40.79 -23.52
C ALA A 101 3.52 -42.17 -22.84
N ASP A 102 4.66 -42.63 -22.32
CA ASP A 102 4.80 -43.95 -21.67
C ASP A 102 4.54 -43.89 -20.14
N ALA A 103 4.26 -42.70 -19.59
CA ALA A 103 4.06 -42.50 -18.15
C ALA A 103 2.58 -42.63 -17.72
N GLU A 104 1.67 -42.90 -18.65
CA GLU A 104 0.23 -43.11 -18.40
C GLU A 104 -0.20 -44.60 -18.35
N GLU A 105 0.74 -45.56 -18.38
CA GLU A 105 0.49 -47.00 -18.09
C GLU A 105 0.80 -47.40 -16.65
#